data_AF-A0A7X9PDI8-F1
#
_entry.id   AF-A0A7X9PDI8-F1
#
_cell.length_a   1.000
_cell.length_b   1.000
_cell.length_c   1.000
_cell.angle_alpha   90.00
_cell.angle_beta   90.00
_cell.angle_gamma   90.00
#
_symmetry.space_group_name_H-M   'P 1'
#
loop_
_entity.id
_entity.type
_entity.pdbx_description
1 polymer ?
#
loop_
_entity_poly.entity_id
_entity_poly.type
_entity_poly.pdbx_seq_one_letter_code
_entity_poly.pdbx_strand_id
1 'polypeptide(L)'
;MTEKPIIESIDDILPIFCLSNGELKPENKVKNFSDPTINQTYAEGGIREITVELHQRNASLRNKALEHYGYICYVCGEKFEETYGPDSEECFEVHHLTPLSTQEKVCENTLNDVRVVCANCHRILHKNGALGINIDQLREFVHTTKTNSK
;
A
#
# COMPACT_ATOMS: atom_id res chain seq x y z
N MET A 1 -22.17 13.59 -14.93
CA MET A 1 -21.14 12.71 -15.51
C MET A 1 -20.35 12.17 -14.34
N THR A 2 -20.48 10.88 -14.03
CA THR A 2 -19.76 10.27 -12.90
C THR A 2 -18.29 10.18 -13.27
N GLU A 3 -17.44 10.90 -12.55
CA GLU A 3 -15.98 10.79 -12.68
C GLU A 3 -15.60 9.33 -12.46
N LYS A 4 -14.90 8.75 -13.45
CA LYS A 4 -14.49 7.35 -13.44
C LYS A 4 -13.25 7.25 -12.56
N PRO A 5 -13.20 6.35 -11.56
CA PRO A 5 -12.04 6.25 -10.67
C PRO A 5 -10.81 5.80 -11.48
N ILE A 6 -9.73 6.57 -11.37
CA ILE A 6 -8.42 6.21 -11.93
C ILE A 6 -7.73 5.29 -10.93
N ILE A 7 -7.32 4.11 -11.38
CA ILE A 7 -6.64 3.11 -10.55
C ILE A 7 -5.14 3.16 -10.83
N GLU A 8 -4.35 3.49 -9.81
CA GLU A 8 -2.89 3.61 -9.85
C GLU A 8 -2.16 2.39 -9.27
N SER A 9 -2.86 1.41 -8.73
CA SER A 9 -2.34 0.15 -8.21
C SER A 9 -3.48 -0.83 -7.96
N ILE A 10 -3.18 -2.13 -7.80
CA ILE A 10 -4.20 -3.08 -7.36
C ILE A 10 -4.74 -2.72 -5.96
N ASP A 11 -3.93 -2.05 -5.16
CA ASP A 11 -4.32 -1.54 -3.83
C ASP A 11 -5.39 -0.47 -3.89
N ASP A 12 -5.59 0.23 -5.02
CA ASP A 12 -6.67 1.22 -5.17
C ASP A 12 -8.04 0.58 -5.43
N ILE A 13 -8.06 -0.71 -5.78
CA ILE A 13 -9.28 -1.52 -5.93
C ILE A 13 -9.66 -2.16 -4.59
N LEU A 14 -8.69 -2.42 -3.72
CA LEU A 14 -8.90 -3.06 -2.42
C LEU A 14 -9.89 -2.33 -1.48
N PRO A 15 -9.99 -0.98 -1.45
CA PRO A 15 -10.98 -0.26 -0.64
C PRO A 15 -12.43 -0.43 -1.11
N ILE A 16 -12.67 -0.97 -2.31
CA ILE A 16 -14.02 -1.33 -2.77
C ILE A 16 -14.53 -2.58 -2.02
N PHE A 17 -13.62 -3.36 -1.42
CA PHE A 17 -13.91 -4.45 -0.50
C PHE A 17 -13.96 -3.95 0.95
N CYS A 18 -15.18 -3.85 1.47
CA CYS A 18 -15.51 -3.71 2.90
C CYS A 18 -14.95 -2.46 3.62
N LEU A 19 -15.66 -1.33 3.50
CA LEU A 19 -15.56 -0.24 4.47
C LEU A 19 -16.56 -0.50 5.61
N SER A 20 -16.06 -0.91 6.77
CA SER A 20 -16.83 -0.98 8.01
C SER A 20 -16.94 0.42 8.63
N ASN A 21 -18.16 0.86 8.92
CA ASN A 21 -18.38 2.00 9.82
C ASN A 21 -18.19 1.52 11.27
N GLY A 22 -17.40 2.27 12.07
CA GLY A 22 -16.93 1.95 13.43
C GLY A 22 -18.01 1.75 14.50
N GLU A 23 -17.71 1.44 15.77
CA GLU A 23 -16.58 1.90 16.61
C GLU A 23 -16.05 0.80 17.57
N LEU A 24 -14.78 0.95 17.98
CA LEU A 24 -14.10 0.13 18.99
C LEU A 24 -14.12 0.83 20.36
N LYS A 25 -14.34 0.07 21.44
CA LYS A 25 -13.76 0.39 22.75
C LYS A 25 -12.98 -0.81 23.30
N PRO A 26 -11.73 -0.61 23.74
CA PRO A 26 -10.91 -1.69 24.28
C PRO A 26 -11.06 -1.73 25.79
N GLU A 27 -11.30 -2.92 26.31
CA GLU A 27 -10.45 -3.47 27.37
C GLU A 27 -10.88 -4.91 27.62
N ASN A 28 -9.98 -5.87 27.46
CA ASN A 28 -9.89 -6.96 28.43
C ASN A 28 -8.59 -7.75 28.29
N LYS A 29 -7.97 -7.96 29.47
CA LYS A 29 -6.90 -8.93 29.69
C LYS A 29 -7.36 -10.32 29.24
N VAL A 30 -6.50 -10.97 28.47
CA VAL A 30 -6.73 -12.30 27.87
C VAL A 30 -6.96 -13.35 28.97
N LYS A 31 -8.15 -13.95 28.97
CA LYS A 31 -8.45 -15.22 29.64
C LYS A 31 -9.34 -16.04 28.71
N ASN A 32 -8.95 -17.30 28.49
CA ASN A 32 -9.60 -18.32 27.67
C ASN A 32 -11.06 -18.02 27.29
N PHE A 33 -11.29 -17.57 26.05
CA PHE A 33 -12.60 -17.29 25.50
C PHE A 33 -13.03 -18.45 24.60
N SER A 34 -13.96 -19.30 25.05
CA SER A 34 -14.84 -20.01 24.12
C SER A 34 -15.81 -18.96 23.57
N ASP A 35 -15.38 -18.24 22.54
CA ASP A 35 -16.14 -17.18 21.92
C ASP A 35 -17.29 -17.78 21.08
N PRO A 36 -18.57 -17.58 21.45
CA PRO A 36 -19.70 -18.09 20.69
C PRO A 36 -19.80 -17.51 19.27
N THR A 37 -19.05 -16.45 18.94
CA THR A 37 -19.03 -15.83 17.60
C THR A 37 -18.17 -16.57 16.56
N ILE A 38 -17.33 -17.54 16.96
CA ILE A 38 -16.54 -18.35 16.00
C ILE A 38 -17.42 -19.15 15.03
N ASN A 39 -18.68 -19.41 15.41
CA ASN A 39 -19.67 -20.11 14.59
C ASN A 39 -20.74 -19.18 14.00
N GLN A 40 -20.53 -17.86 14.08
CA GLN A 40 -21.44 -16.88 13.48
C GLN A 40 -21.21 -16.84 11.98
N THR A 41 -22.26 -17.04 11.20
CA THR A 41 -22.21 -16.94 9.74
C THR A 41 -22.38 -15.49 9.31
N TYR A 42 -21.51 -15.03 8.43
CA TYR A 42 -21.58 -13.70 7.82
C TYR A 42 -21.89 -13.86 6.34
N ALA A 43 -22.79 -13.04 5.81
CA ALA A 43 -22.99 -12.96 4.37
C ALA A 43 -21.77 -12.27 3.74
N GLU A 44 -20.87 -13.04 3.14
CA GLU A 44 -19.71 -12.49 2.44
C GLU A 44 -20.08 -12.05 1.02
N GLY A 45 -20.10 -10.73 0.81
CA GLY A 45 -20.03 -10.15 -0.54
C GLY A 45 -21.33 -10.18 -1.36
N GLY A 46 -21.12 -10.09 -2.69
CA GLY A 46 -22.12 -9.95 -3.75
C GLY A 46 -21.43 -9.57 -5.07
N ILE A 47 -22.03 -9.86 -6.22
CA ILE A 47 -21.43 -9.49 -7.52
C ILE A 47 -21.63 -8.00 -7.75
N ARG A 48 -20.55 -7.26 -7.97
CA ARG A 48 -20.55 -5.85 -8.35
C ARG A 48 -19.77 -5.67 -9.64
N GLU A 49 -20.41 -5.18 -10.69
CA GLU A 49 -19.74 -4.80 -11.93
C GLU A 49 -19.23 -3.36 -11.84
N ILE A 50 -17.95 -3.16 -12.13
CA ILE A 50 -17.32 -1.83 -12.24
C ILE A 50 -16.60 -1.72 -13.58
N THR A 51 -16.66 -0.55 -14.21
CA THR A 51 -15.84 -0.25 -15.40
C THR A 51 -14.75 0.73 -15.01
N VAL A 52 -13.49 0.35 -15.23
CA VAL A 52 -12.33 1.13 -14.83
C VAL A 52 -11.46 1.49 -16.02
N GLU A 53 -10.74 2.60 -15.93
CA GLU A 53 -9.69 2.98 -16.88
C GLU A 53 -8.33 2.76 -16.22
N LEU A 54 -7.45 2.03 -16.91
CA LEU A 54 -6.13 1.67 -16.40
C LEU A 54 -5.06 2.42 -17.19
N HIS A 55 -4.13 3.05 -16.47
CA HIS A 55 -2.93 3.61 -17.09
C HIS A 55 -1.93 2.48 -17.37
N GLN A 56 -1.54 2.34 -18.63
CA GLN A 56 -0.51 1.38 -19.03
C GLN A 56 0.85 1.85 -18.50
N ARG A 57 1.53 0.98 -17.74
CA ARG A 57 2.86 1.28 -17.19
C ARG A 57 3.96 0.60 -17.98
N ASN A 58 5.10 1.26 -18.06
CA ASN A 58 6.31 0.68 -18.65
C ASN A 58 7.02 -0.18 -17.60
N ALA A 59 6.98 -1.51 -17.77
CA ALA A 59 7.65 -2.45 -16.88
C ALA A 59 9.17 -2.22 -16.79
N SER A 60 9.78 -1.60 -17.81
CA SER A 60 11.21 -1.27 -17.81
C SER A 60 11.59 -0.28 -16.71
N LEU A 61 10.72 0.70 -16.42
CA LEU A 61 10.99 1.67 -15.35
C LEU A 61 11.00 0.97 -13.99
N ARG A 62 10.04 0.08 -13.75
CA ARG A 62 9.98 -0.73 -12.53
C ARG A 62 11.26 -1.54 -12.34
N ASN A 63 11.66 -2.29 -13.37
CA ASN A 63 12.82 -3.17 -13.28
C ASN A 63 14.12 -2.37 -13.08
N LYS A 64 14.29 -1.25 -13.81
CA LYS A 64 15.43 -0.36 -13.60
C LYS A 64 15.45 0.27 -12.21
N ALA A 65 14.29 0.59 -11.63
CA ALA A 65 14.21 1.12 -10.28
C ALA A 65 14.62 0.07 -9.24
N LEU A 66 14.17 -1.17 -9.38
CA LEU A 66 14.58 -2.29 -8.52
C LEU A 66 16.08 -2.57 -8.64
N GLU A 67 16.62 -2.57 -9.86
CA GLU A 67 18.06 -2.74 -10.10
C GLU A 67 18.90 -1.59 -9.50
N HIS A 68 18.42 -0.35 -9.63
CA HIS A 68 19.15 0.84 -9.18
C HIS A 68 19.09 1.04 -7.67
N TYR A 69 17.91 0.90 -7.06
CA TYR A 69 17.70 1.16 -5.62
C TYR A 69 17.82 -0.10 -4.76
N GLY A 70 17.73 -1.28 -5.36
CA GLY A 70 17.73 -2.57 -4.67
C GLY A 70 16.41 -2.87 -3.95
N TYR A 71 16.36 -4.05 -3.31
CA TYR A 71 15.23 -4.54 -2.52
C TYR A 71 15.31 -4.02 -1.07
N ILE A 72 15.32 -2.70 -0.92
CA ILE A 72 15.36 -2.01 0.35
C ILE A 72 14.24 -0.98 0.36
N CYS A 73 13.40 -1.00 1.39
CA CYS A 73 12.30 -0.05 1.46
C CYS A 73 12.84 1.35 1.78
N TYR A 74 12.58 2.32 0.91
CA TYR A 74 12.97 3.72 1.14
C TYR A 74 12.40 4.30 2.44
N VAL A 75 11.20 3.87 2.85
CA VAL A 75 10.49 4.38 4.02
C VAL A 75 10.97 3.76 5.32
N CYS A 76 10.94 2.43 5.44
CA CYS A 76 11.21 1.76 6.71
C CYS A 76 12.63 1.18 6.82
N GLY A 77 13.38 1.13 5.71
CA GLY A 77 14.74 0.58 5.65
C GLY A 77 14.85 -0.94 5.74
N GLU A 78 13.73 -1.66 5.75
CA GLU A 78 13.74 -3.12 5.89
C GLU A 78 14.28 -3.81 4.63
N LYS A 79 15.07 -4.86 4.88
CA LYS A 79 15.51 -5.87 3.92
C LYS A 79 14.81 -7.16 4.27
N PHE A 80 13.83 -7.55 3.48
CA PHE A 80 13.02 -8.72 3.80
C PHE A 80 13.73 -10.05 3.56
N GLU A 81 14.88 -10.03 2.90
CA GLU A 81 15.70 -11.22 2.66
C GLU A 81 16.06 -11.94 3.97
N GLU A 82 16.36 -11.20 5.03
CA GLU A 82 16.73 -11.76 6.33
C GLU A 82 15.54 -12.41 7.05
N THR A 83 14.31 -11.97 6.75
CA THR A 83 13.10 -12.43 7.43
C THR A 83 12.37 -13.53 6.65
N TYR A 84 12.29 -13.38 5.33
CA TYR A 84 11.47 -14.22 4.45
C TYR A 84 12.30 -15.00 3.42
N GLY A 85 13.61 -14.75 3.33
CA GLY A 85 14.50 -15.43 2.41
C GLY A 85 14.56 -14.79 1.01
N PRO A 86 15.17 -15.48 0.04
CA PRO A 86 15.49 -14.93 -1.28
C PRO A 86 14.27 -14.53 -2.11
N ASP A 87 13.11 -15.17 -1.89
CA ASP A 87 11.87 -14.85 -2.63
C ASP A 87 11.18 -13.57 -2.14
N SER A 88 11.78 -12.86 -1.18
CA SER A 88 11.23 -11.62 -0.62
C SER A 88 11.26 -10.41 -1.57
N GLU A 89 11.89 -10.55 -2.74
CA GLU A 89 11.92 -9.54 -3.80
C GLU A 89 10.51 -9.10 -4.24
N GLU A 90 9.55 -10.02 -4.22
CA GLU A 90 8.15 -9.74 -4.59
C GLU A 90 7.41 -8.85 -3.57
N CYS A 91 7.96 -8.68 -2.38
CA CYS A 91 7.40 -7.80 -1.35
C CYS A 91 7.72 -6.32 -1.58
N PHE A 92 8.47 -6.00 -2.65
CA PHE A 92 8.87 -4.64 -3.00
C PHE A 92 8.16 -4.14 -4.26
N GLU A 93 7.71 -2.89 -4.15
CA GLU A 93 6.91 -2.21 -5.14
C GLU A 93 7.51 -0.85 -5.48
N VAL A 94 7.24 -0.37 -6.70
CA VAL A 94 7.73 0.92 -7.19
C VAL A 94 6.62 1.94 -7.07
N HIS A 95 6.82 2.88 -6.15
CA HIS A 95 5.91 3.99 -5.89
C HIS A 95 6.30 5.22 -6.72
N HIS A 96 5.33 5.86 -7.37
CA HIS A 96 5.55 7.15 -8.03
C HIS A 96 5.40 8.27 -7.02
N LEU A 97 6.36 9.20 -6.97
CA LEU A 97 6.34 10.34 -6.05
C LEU A 97 5.24 11.35 -6.40
N THR A 98 4.94 11.47 -7.69
CA THR A 98 3.78 12.19 -8.20
C THR A 98 2.76 11.16 -8.67
N PRO A 99 1.53 11.14 -8.11
CA PRO A 99 0.50 10.17 -8.51
C PRO A 99 0.19 10.26 -10.00
N LEU A 100 0.06 9.12 -10.67
CA LEU A 100 -0.16 9.07 -12.12
C LEU A 100 -1.53 9.65 -12.52
N SER A 101 -2.51 9.66 -11.62
CA SER A 101 -3.83 10.29 -11.82
C SER A 101 -3.75 11.80 -11.92
N THR A 102 -2.71 12.41 -11.35
CA THR A 102 -2.49 13.86 -11.40
C THR A 102 -1.64 14.30 -12.60
N GLN A 103 -1.03 13.33 -13.30
CA GLN A 103 -0.21 13.57 -14.48
C GLN A 103 -1.05 13.52 -15.76
N GLU A 104 -0.52 14.09 -16.86
CA GLU A 104 -1.14 13.95 -18.17
C GLU A 104 -1.15 12.48 -18.65
N LYS A 105 -2.06 12.16 -19.58
CA LYS A 105 -2.28 10.78 -20.10
C LYS A 105 -1.03 10.10 -20.64
N VAL A 106 -0.02 10.87 -21.06
CA VAL A 106 1.30 10.38 -21.45
C VAL A 106 2.33 11.18 -20.66
N CYS A 107 2.89 10.53 -19.64
CA CYS A 107 3.92 11.11 -18.77
C CYS A 107 5.23 10.32 -18.92
N GLU A 108 6.33 11.05 -19.08
CA GLU A 108 7.67 10.48 -19.02
C GLU A 108 8.16 10.54 -17.58
N ASN A 109 8.33 9.37 -16.95
CA ASN A 109 8.88 9.24 -15.61
C ASN A 109 10.29 8.66 -15.68
N THR A 110 11.17 9.21 -14.86
CA THR A 110 12.56 8.79 -14.70
C THR A 110 12.75 8.03 -13.38
N LEU A 111 13.97 7.55 -13.12
CA LEU A 111 14.30 6.93 -11.83
C LEU A 111 14.13 7.90 -10.65
N ASN A 112 14.23 9.21 -10.88
CA ASN A 112 14.09 10.21 -9.81
C ASN A 112 12.63 10.35 -9.35
N ASP A 113 11.67 10.04 -10.23
CA ASP A 113 10.23 10.21 -10.00
C ASP A 113 9.61 9.03 -9.25
N VAL A 114 10.40 8.01 -8.93
CA VAL A 114 9.95 6.79 -8.29
C VAL A 114 10.85 6.37 -7.13
N ARG A 115 10.31 5.60 -6.18
CA ARG A 115 11.07 4.96 -5.09
C ARG A 115 10.60 3.52 -4.90
N VAL A 116 11.54 2.65 -4.50
CA VAL A 116 11.23 1.28 -4.07
C VAL A 116 10.77 1.31 -2.61
N VAL A 117 9.62 0.70 -2.35
CA VAL A 117 9.01 0.59 -1.01
C VAL A 117 8.49 -0.83 -0.80
N CYS A 118 8.32 -1.25 0.45
CA CYS A 118 7.66 -2.52 0.73
C CYS A 118 6.13 -2.42 0.55
N ALA A 119 5.47 -3.55 0.32
CA ALA A 119 4.00 -3.65 0.21
C ALA A 119 3.25 -2.94 1.36
N ASN A 120 3.75 -3.05 2.59
CA ASN A 120 3.14 -2.38 3.74
C ASN A 120 3.23 -0.85 3.66
N CYS A 121 4.41 -0.31 3.38
CA CYS A 121 4.59 1.13 3.24
C CYS A 121 3.87 1.65 1.99
N HIS A 122 3.88 0.89 0.90
CA HIS A 122 3.16 1.21 -0.32
C HIS A 122 1.66 1.38 -0.06
N ARG A 123 1.05 0.42 0.65
CA ARG A 123 -0.36 0.48 1.03
C ARG A 123 -0.69 1.67 1.93
N ILE A 124 0.22 2.04 2.84
CA ILE A 124 0.05 3.24 3.67
C ILE A 124 0.11 4.50 2.80
N LEU A 125 1.04 4.59 1.84
CA LEU A 125 1.14 5.73 0.92
C LEU A 125 -0.12 5.89 0.07
N HIS A 126 -0.66 4.80 -0.48
CA HIS A 126 -1.90 4.83 -1.25
C HIS A 126 -3.12 5.17 -0.39
N LYS A 127 -3.25 4.55 0.79
CA LYS A 127 -4.31 4.90 1.74
C LYS A 127 -4.25 6.38 2.16
N ASN A 128 -3.05 6.91 2.25
CA ASN A 128 -2.80 8.28 2.66
C ASN A 128 -2.79 9.28 1.50
N GLY A 129 -3.05 8.88 0.26
CA GLY A 129 -3.45 9.80 -0.81
C GLY A 129 -4.66 10.66 -0.41
N ALA A 130 -5.50 10.18 0.51
CA ALA A 130 -6.59 10.94 1.13
C ALA A 130 -6.17 11.86 2.31
N LEU A 131 -5.00 11.63 2.93
CA LEU A 131 -4.47 12.42 4.06
C LEU A 131 -3.36 13.41 3.64
N GLY A 132 -2.80 13.28 2.43
CA GLY A 132 -1.84 14.22 1.86
C GLY A 132 -0.42 14.11 2.40
N ILE A 133 -0.04 12.98 3.02
CA ILE A 133 1.36 12.79 3.45
C ILE A 133 2.22 12.28 2.29
N ASN A 134 3.38 12.92 2.09
CA ASN A 134 4.35 12.47 1.12
C ASN A 134 5.27 11.36 1.68
N ILE A 135 6.05 10.73 0.80
CA ILE A 135 6.90 9.61 1.16
C ILE A 135 7.94 9.94 2.25
N ASP A 136 8.46 11.17 2.26
CA ASP A 136 9.49 11.60 3.20
C ASP A 136 8.90 11.84 4.59
N GLN A 137 7.69 12.39 4.67
CA GLN A 137 6.93 12.51 5.91
C GLN A 137 6.63 11.14 6.52
N LEU A 138 6.20 10.18 5.71
CA LEU A 138 5.96 8.82 6.19
C LEU A 138 7.25 8.19 6.72
N ARG A 139 8.36 8.38 6.02
CA ARG A 139 9.68 7.92 6.45
C ARG A 139 10.04 8.50 7.82
N GLU A 140 9.88 9.80 8.01
CA GLU A 140 10.16 10.45 9.30
C GLU A 140 9.32 9.87 10.45
N PHE A 141 8.03 9.63 10.24
CA PHE A 141 7.16 8.99 11.24
C PHE A 141 7.63 7.59 11.61
N VAL A 142 8.01 6.77 10.63
CA VAL A 142 8.49 5.41 10.87
C VAL A 142 9.82 5.41 11.62
N HIS A 143 10.74 6.31 11.30
CA HIS A 143 12.01 6.41 12.01
C HIS A 143 11.83 6.87 13.47
N THR A 144 11.00 7.89 13.70
CA THR A 144 10.73 8.42 15.05
C THR A 144 10.09 7.37 15.97
N THR A 145 9.18 6.56 15.44
CA THR A 145 8.53 5.49 16.21
C THR A 145 9.48 4.33 16.53
N LYS A 146 10.36 3.96 15.59
CA LYS A 146 11.41 2.97 15.81
C LYS A 146 12.43 3.41 16.86
N THR A 147 12.80 4.68 16.91
CA THR A 147 13.77 5.19 17.92
C THR A 147 13.18 5.24 19.32
N ASN A 148 11.89 5.55 19.45
CA ASN A 148 11.22 5.64 20.76
C ASN A 148 10.84 4.27 21.35
N SER A 149 10.93 3.20 20.56
CA SER A 149 10.63 1.82 20.98
C SER A 149 11.88 1.03 21.41
N LYS A 150 13.05 1.67 21.45
CA LYS A 150 14.33 1.11 21.90
C LYS A 150 14.77 1.79 23.18
#